data_AF-A0A519GRB7-F1
#
_entry.id   AF-A0A519GRB7-F1
#
_cell.length_a   1.000
_cell.length_b   1.000
_cell.length_c   1.000
_cell.angle_alpha   90.00
_cell.angle_beta   90.00
_cell.angle_gamma   90.00
#
_symmetry.space_group_name_H-M   'P 1'
#
loop_
_entity.id
_entity.type
_entity.pdbx_description
1 polymer ?
#
loop_
_entity_poly.entity_id
_entity_poly.type
_entity_poly.pdbx_seq_one_letter_code
_entity_poly.pdbx_strand_id
1 'polypeptide(L)'
;MTASLLAPDTAAAVPPREVSALRDALDGLRGVGGRTSPDAYDALLVELDRGVRRLEAIKLEVVAAAEAARIADRTGLADTSSWLARRTRAAGARAAADVALATALAPVPDQPARPCADALAAGDLSPDHARVV
;
A
#
# COMPACT_ATOMS: atom_id res chain seq x y z
N MET A 1 -33.34 -1.60 -32.42
CA MET A 1 -32.23 -0.68 -32.76
C MET A 1 -31.45 -0.40 -31.50
N THR A 2 -30.17 -0.70 -31.54
CA THR A 2 -29.22 -0.90 -30.44
C THR A 2 -28.90 0.39 -29.67
N ALA A 3 -29.22 0.41 -28.38
CA ALA A 3 -28.69 1.42 -27.46
C ALA A 3 -27.21 1.08 -27.18
N SER A 4 -26.33 1.89 -27.78
CA SER A 4 -24.90 1.88 -27.53
C SER A 4 -24.64 2.41 -26.11
N LEU A 5 -24.42 1.50 -25.16
CA LEU A 5 -23.82 1.78 -23.86
C LEU A 5 -22.34 2.09 -24.08
N LEU A 6 -22.04 3.35 -24.43
CA LEU A 6 -20.71 3.90 -24.26
C LEU A 6 -20.42 3.83 -22.76
N ALA A 7 -19.48 2.97 -22.36
CA ALA A 7 -18.94 2.97 -21.01
C ALA A 7 -18.53 4.41 -20.66
N PRO A 8 -18.81 4.91 -19.43
CA PRO A 8 -18.25 6.19 -19.03
C PRO A 8 -16.74 6.07 -19.13
N ASP A 9 -16.21 6.97 -19.95
CA ASP A 9 -14.81 7.29 -20.14
C ASP A 9 -14.05 7.13 -18.81
N THR A 10 -13.11 6.19 -18.75
CA THR A 10 -12.17 6.08 -17.65
C THR A 10 -11.23 7.27 -17.73
N ALA A 11 -11.73 8.48 -17.44
CA ALA A 11 -10.90 9.60 -17.10
C ALA A 11 -9.97 9.08 -15.99
N ALA A 12 -8.69 8.89 -16.34
CA ALA A 12 -7.72 8.37 -15.41
C ALA A 12 -7.79 9.27 -14.17
N ALA A 13 -8.24 8.70 -13.05
CA ALA A 13 -8.36 9.46 -11.81
C ALA A 13 -7.02 10.12 -11.56
N VAL A 14 -6.99 11.45 -11.53
CA VAL A 14 -5.78 12.19 -11.22
C VAL A 14 -5.34 11.72 -9.84
N PRO A 15 -4.12 11.15 -9.71
CA PRO A 15 -3.67 10.67 -8.42
C PRO A 15 -3.69 11.84 -7.43
N PRO A 16 -4.00 11.59 -6.14
CA PRO A 16 -3.91 12.61 -5.10
C PRO A 16 -2.56 13.33 -5.17
N ARG A 17 -2.53 14.62 -4.81
CA ARG A 17 -1.31 15.45 -4.89
C ARG A 17 -0.14 14.81 -4.16
N GLU A 18 -0.43 14.12 -3.08
CA GLU A 18 0.50 13.38 -2.22
C GLU A 18 1.20 12.25 -2.99
N VAL A 19 0.47 11.51 -3.82
CA VAL A 19 1.02 10.44 -4.67
C VAL A 19 1.88 11.02 -5.80
N SER A 20 1.51 12.20 -6.32
CA SER A 20 2.33 12.93 -7.29
C SER A 20 3.64 13.39 -6.67
N ALA A 21 3.60 13.95 -5.45
CA ALA A 21 4.79 14.37 -4.71
C ALA A 21 5.70 13.18 -4.37
N LEU A 22 5.14 12.02 -4.01
CA LEU A 22 5.91 10.79 -3.80
C LEU A 22 6.67 10.38 -5.05
N ARG A 23 6.02 10.40 -6.23
CA ARG A 23 6.69 10.11 -7.50
C ARG A 23 7.84 11.08 -7.77
N ASP A 24 7.61 12.37 -7.58
CA ASP A 24 8.64 13.39 -7.81
C ASP A 24 9.83 13.20 -6.84
N ALA A 25 9.56 12.82 -5.59
CA ALA A 25 10.58 12.45 -4.62
C ALA A 25 11.36 11.19 -5.05
N LEU A 26 10.68 10.15 -5.52
CA LEU A 26 11.31 8.93 -6.06
C LEU A 26 12.19 9.25 -7.28
N ASP A 27 11.76 10.14 -8.16
CA ASP A 27 12.57 10.60 -9.28
C ASP A 27 13.79 11.40 -8.81
N GLY A 28 13.66 12.18 -7.73
CA GLY A 28 14.79 12.86 -7.06
C GLY A 28 15.78 11.92 -6.38
N LEU A 29 15.35 10.71 -5.97
CA LEU A 29 16.25 9.68 -5.42
C LEU A 29 17.11 9.01 -6.50
N ARG A 30 16.88 9.25 -7.79
CA ARG A 30 17.71 8.69 -8.85
C ARG A 30 19.13 9.23 -8.74
N GLY A 31 20.12 8.33 -8.55
CA GLY A 31 21.54 8.68 -8.50
C GLY A 31 22.13 8.90 -7.10
N VAL A 32 21.36 8.69 -6.01
CA VAL A 32 21.84 8.83 -4.63
C VAL A 32 22.93 7.82 -4.22
N GLY A 33 23.27 6.87 -5.10
CA GLY A 33 24.32 5.86 -4.89
C GLY A 33 25.76 6.36 -5.07
N GLY A 34 25.97 7.61 -5.52
CA GLY A 34 27.30 8.20 -5.71
C GLY A 34 28.03 8.65 -4.43
N ARG A 35 27.71 8.07 -3.26
CA ARG A 35 28.33 8.42 -1.98
C ARG A 35 29.69 7.73 -1.83
N THR A 36 30.61 8.27 -1.04
CA THR A 36 32.02 7.80 -1.01
C THR A 36 32.45 7.16 0.31
N SER A 37 31.58 7.09 1.32
CA SER A 37 31.89 6.44 2.61
C SER A 37 30.96 5.26 2.94
N PRO A 38 31.46 4.20 3.60
CA PRO A 38 30.64 3.06 4.06
C PRO A 38 29.44 3.49 4.94
N ASP A 39 29.66 4.35 5.93
CA ASP A 39 28.60 4.82 6.83
C ASP A 39 27.46 5.54 6.09
N ALA A 40 27.79 6.22 4.98
CA ALA A 40 26.80 6.90 4.16
C ALA A 40 25.94 5.93 3.35
N TYR A 41 26.43 4.73 3.04
CA TYR A 41 25.65 3.67 2.43
C TYR A 41 24.74 2.98 3.43
N ASP A 42 25.22 2.71 4.65
CA ASP A 42 24.41 2.10 5.70
C ASP A 42 23.23 2.98 6.08
N ALA A 43 23.48 4.27 6.34
CA ALA A 43 22.43 5.24 6.64
C ALA A 43 21.43 5.35 5.48
N LEU A 44 21.92 5.33 4.23
CA LEU A 44 21.06 5.38 3.06
C LEU A 44 20.17 4.14 2.94
N LEU A 45 20.72 2.94 3.14
CA LEU A 45 19.94 1.70 3.10
C LEU A 45 18.88 1.67 4.21
N VAL A 46 19.25 2.03 5.44
CA VAL A 46 18.31 2.06 6.58
C VAL A 46 17.14 3.01 6.30
N GLU A 47 17.41 4.21 5.82
CA GLU A 47 16.35 5.18 5.53
C GLU A 47 15.50 4.79 4.32
N LEU A 48 16.08 4.18 3.29
CA LEU A 48 15.33 3.64 2.16
C LEU A 48 14.41 2.49 2.58
N ASP A 49 14.92 1.55 3.37
CA ASP A 49 14.15 0.43 3.91
C ASP A 49 12.99 0.93 4.79
N ARG A 50 13.26 1.92 5.65
CA ARG A 50 12.22 2.56 6.45
C ARG A 50 11.17 3.20 5.57
N GLY A 51 11.58 3.91 4.52
CA GLY A 51 10.67 4.51 3.53
C GLY A 51 9.80 3.46 2.83
N VAL A 52 10.38 2.33 2.43
CA VAL A 52 9.63 1.19 1.83
C VAL A 52 8.58 0.67 2.80
N ARG A 53 8.95 0.40 4.06
CA ARG A 53 8.01 -0.13 5.08
C ARG A 53 6.85 0.82 5.35
N ARG A 54 7.12 2.13 5.41
CA ARG A 54 6.07 3.16 5.55
C ARG A 54 5.13 3.18 4.33
N LEU A 55 5.67 3.03 3.12
CA LEU A 55 4.85 2.95 1.92
C LEU A 55 3.98 1.68 1.90
N GLU A 56 4.52 0.56 2.39
CA GLU A 56 3.75 -0.67 2.57
C GLU A 56 2.63 -0.52 3.61
N ALA A 57 2.87 0.19 4.71
CA ALA A 57 1.83 0.53 5.69
C ALA A 57 0.69 1.34 5.07
N ILE A 58 1.02 2.39 4.31
CA ILE A 58 0.02 3.21 3.57
C ILE A 58 -0.75 2.34 2.57
N LYS A 59 -0.08 1.41 1.88
CA LYS A 59 -0.76 0.45 1.00
C LYS A 59 -1.78 -0.39 1.76
N LEU A 60 -1.43 -0.90 2.95
CA LEU A 60 -2.34 -1.68 3.79
C LEU A 60 -3.55 -0.85 4.27
N GLU A 61 -3.37 0.43 4.58
CA GLU A 61 -4.50 1.34 4.87
C GLU A 61 -5.47 1.47 3.70
N VAL A 62 -4.95 1.61 2.47
CA VAL A 62 -5.78 1.62 1.25
C VAL A 62 -6.51 0.30 1.06
N VAL A 63 -5.86 -0.83 1.36
CA VAL A 63 -6.50 -2.15 1.30
C VAL A 63 -7.61 -2.29 2.34
N ALA A 64 -7.39 -1.86 3.59
CA ALA A 64 -8.40 -1.86 4.63
C ALA A 64 -9.61 -0.98 4.24
N ALA A 65 -9.36 0.20 3.68
CA ALA A 65 -10.41 1.08 3.19
C ALA A 65 -11.19 0.45 2.01
N ALA A 66 -10.50 -0.25 1.11
CA ALA A 66 -11.13 -0.95 -0.01
C ALA A 66 -11.99 -2.14 0.46
N GLU A 67 -11.53 -2.88 1.47
CA GLU A 67 -12.29 -3.95 2.12
C GLU A 67 -13.56 -3.41 2.79
N ALA A 68 -13.43 -2.35 3.60
CA ALA A 68 -14.56 -1.69 4.24
C ALA A 68 -15.58 -1.13 3.22
N ALA A 69 -15.11 -0.67 2.07
CA ALA A 69 -15.95 -0.20 0.97
C ALA A 69 -16.53 -1.32 0.08
N ARG A 70 -16.27 -2.61 0.41
CA ARG A 70 -16.66 -3.79 -0.36
C ARG A 70 -16.31 -3.65 -1.85
N ILE A 71 -15.05 -3.35 -2.14
CA ILE A 71 -14.59 -3.06 -3.50
C ILE A 71 -14.84 -4.23 -4.47
N ALA A 72 -14.85 -5.47 -3.97
CA ALA A 72 -15.14 -6.67 -4.74
C ALA A 72 -16.52 -6.59 -5.41
N ASP A 73 -17.57 -6.25 -4.64
CA ASP A 73 -18.94 -6.09 -5.12
C ASP A 73 -19.02 -5.02 -6.22
N ARG A 74 -18.30 -3.91 -6.03
CA ARG A 74 -18.28 -2.78 -6.96
C ARG A 74 -17.51 -3.08 -8.25
N THR A 75 -16.67 -4.11 -8.25
CA THR A 75 -15.79 -4.46 -9.38
C THR A 75 -16.09 -5.83 -9.99
N GLY A 76 -17.14 -6.51 -9.51
CA GLY A 76 -17.58 -7.83 -9.99
C GLY A 76 -16.59 -8.95 -9.69
N LEU A 77 -15.78 -8.81 -8.64
CA LEU A 77 -14.82 -9.82 -8.22
C LEU A 77 -15.32 -10.60 -7.00
N ALA A 78 -14.79 -11.80 -6.79
CA ALA A 78 -15.23 -12.69 -5.72
C ALA A 78 -14.93 -12.13 -4.32
N ASP A 79 -13.77 -11.49 -4.15
CA ASP A 79 -13.33 -10.91 -2.89
C ASP A 79 -12.29 -9.79 -3.12
N THR A 80 -11.97 -9.05 -2.05
CA THR A 80 -10.98 -7.96 -2.12
C THR A 80 -9.56 -8.48 -2.37
N SER A 81 -9.26 -9.72 -1.98
CA SER A 81 -7.95 -10.34 -2.26
C SER A 81 -7.74 -10.55 -3.77
N SER A 82 -8.81 -10.93 -4.48
CA SER A 82 -8.86 -11.07 -5.94
C SER A 82 -8.73 -9.70 -6.62
N TRP A 83 -9.35 -8.67 -6.06
CA TRP A 83 -9.18 -7.28 -6.51
C TRP A 83 -7.73 -6.81 -6.35
N LEU A 84 -7.14 -7.05 -5.18
CA LEU A 84 -5.78 -6.64 -4.87
C LEU A 84 -4.76 -7.37 -5.74
N ALA A 85 -4.89 -8.70 -5.88
CA ALA A 85 -4.04 -9.52 -6.75
C ALA A 85 -4.09 -9.01 -8.20
N ARG A 86 -5.29 -8.77 -8.73
CA ARG A 86 -5.48 -8.23 -10.09
C ARG A 86 -4.83 -6.86 -10.26
N ARG A 87 -4.96 -5.95 -9.27
CA ARG A 87 -4.48 -4.57 -9.40
C ARG A 87 -2.97 -4.42 -9.21
N THR A 88 -2.38 -5.25 -8.36
CA THR A 88 -0.94 -5.20 -8.04
C THR A 88 -0.11 -6.21 -8.82
N ARG A 89 -0.76 -7.10 -9.60
CA ARG A 89 -0.12 -8.26 -10.24
C ARG A 89 0.61 -9.17 -9.24
N ALA A 90 0.15 -9.18 -7.99
CA ALA A 90 0.68 -10.04 -6.94
C ALA A 90 0.02 -11.42 -6.96
N ALA A 91 0.71 -12.42 -6.42
CA ALA A 91 0.15 -13.76 -6.22
C ALA A 91 -1.05 -13.72 -5.25
N GLY A 92 -2.06 -14.56 -5.50
CA GLY A 92 -3.30 -14.59 -4.70
C GLY A 92 -3.04 -14.82 -3.20
N ALA A 93 -2.12 -15.73 -2.85
CA ALA A 93 -1.76 -15.98 -1.45
C ALA A 93 -1.18 -14.74 -0.75
N ARG A 94 -0.35 -13.96 -1.45
CA ARG A 94 0.20 -12.71 -0.92
C ARG A 94 -0.90 -11.66 -0.76
N ALA A 95 -1.80 -11.53 -1.74
CA ALA A 95 -2.90 -10.59 -1.67
C ALA A 95 -3.87 -10.92 -0.51
N ALA A 96 -4.18 -12.21 -0.30
CA ALA A 96 -5.00 -12.64 0.84
C ALA A 96 -4.33 -12.32 2.18
N ALA A 97 -3.03 -12.56 2.30
CA ALA A 97 -2.27 -12.23 3.50
C ALA A 97 -2.18 -10.70 3.75
N ASP A 98 -2.08 -9.89 2.69
CA ASP A 98 -2.13 -8.43 2.78
C ASP A 98 -3.52 -7.95 3.26
N VAL A 99 -4.61 -8.51 2.73
CA VAL A 99 -5.99 -8.16 3.15
C VAL A 99 -6.22 -8.55 4.62
N ALA A 100 -5.80 -9.74 5.03
CA ALA A 100 -5.95 -10.20 6.41
C ALA A 100 -5.20 -9.28 7.40
N LEU A 101 -3.94 -8.94 7.08
CA LEU A 101 -3.15 -8.01 7.89
C LEU A 101 -3.77 -6.61 7.93
N ALA A 102 -4.20 -6.08 6.78
CA ALA A 102 -4.85 -4.77 6.70
C ALA A 102 -6.10 -4.70 7.58
N THR A 103 -6.96 -5.72 7.54
CA THR A 103 -8.16 -5.79 8.38
C THR A 103 -7.81 -5.94 9.86
N ALA A 104 -6.79 -6.72 10.21
CA ALA A 104 -6.33 -6.88 11.59
C ALA A 104 -5.74 -5.58 12.19
N LEU A 105 -5.13 -4.74 11.36
CA LEU A 105 -4.56 -3.45 11.77
C LEU A 105 -5.57 -2.30 11.73
N ALA A 106 -6.66 -2.44 10.99
CA ALA A 106 -7.65 -1.38 10.81
C ALA A 106 -8.22 -0.86 12.15
N PRO A 107 -8.30 0.46 12.36
CA PRO A 107 -8.76 1.03 13.63
C PRO A 107 -10.18 0.55 13.94
N VAL A 108 -10.42 0.17 15.20
CA VAL A 108 -11.73 -0.22 15.69
C VAL A 108 -12.25 0.89 16.61
N PRO A 109 -13.47 1.41 16.39
CA PRO A 109 -14.07 2.40 17.27
C PRO A 109 -14.01 1.94 18.73
N ASP A 110 -13.68 2.87 19.63
CA ASP A 110 -13.61 2.64 21.09
C ASP A 110 -12.54 1.64 21.55
N GLN A 111 -11.60 1.25 20.69
CA GLN A 111 -10.41 0.47 21.07
C GLN A 111 -9.14 1.33 21.03
N PRO A 112 -8.16 1.07 21.92
CA PRO A 112 -6.88 1.76 21.88
C PRO A 112 -6.13 1.47 20.58
N ALA A 113 -5.26 2.41 20.18
CA ALA A 113 -4.34 2.22 19.06
C ALA A 113 -3.50 0.94 19.28
N ARG A 114 -3.27 0.20 18.21
CA ARG A 114 -2.50 -1.04 18.25
C ARG A 114 -1.01 -0.70 18.11
N PRO A 115 -0.14 -1.07 19.08
CA PRO A 115 1.29 -0.77 18.98
C PRO A 115 1.95 -1.29 17.69
N CYS A 116 1.47 -2.43 17.17
CA CYS A 116 1.94 -2.97 15.90
C CYS A 116 1.57 -2.08 14.70
N ALA A 117 0.38 -1.45 14.70
CA ALA A 117 -0.04 -0.54 13.64
C ALA A 117 0.82 0.73 13.64
N ASP A 118 1.09 1.28 14.83
CA ASP A 118 1.93 2.48 14.98
C ASP A 118 3.38 2.22 14.54
N ALA A 119 3.95 1.07 14.95
CA ALA A 119 5.31 0.69 14.56
C ALA A 119 5.43 0.41 13.04
N LEU A 120 4.37 -0.14 12.43
CA LEU A 120 4.32 -0.32 10.98
C LEU A 120 4.22 1.04 10.26
N ALA A 121 3.38 1.95 10.73
CA ALA A 121 3.22 3.31 10.17
C ALA A 121 4.51 4.15 10.29
N ALA A 122 5.31 3.93 11.34
CA ALA A 122 6.62 4.54 11.53
C ALA A 122 7.72 3.90 10.64
N GLY A 123 7.47 2.74 10.05
CA GLY A 123 8.46 1.95 9.29
C GLY A 123 9.44 1.18 10.16
N ASP A 124 9.16 1.07 11.45
CA ASP A 124 10.00 0.37 12.41
C ASP A 124 9.82 -1.16 12.29
N LEU A 125 8.66 -1.61 11.77
CA LEU A 125 8.36 -3.01 11.44
C LEU A 125 8.02 -3.17 9.95
N SER A 126 8.42 -4.30 9.36
CA SER A 126 7.94 -4.70 8.04
C SER A 126 6.59 -5.43 8.14
N PRO A 127 5.76 -5.41 7.08
CA PRO A 127 4.52 -6.20 7.02
C PRO A 127 4.77 -7.69 7.24
N ASP A 128 5.88 -8.22 6.75
CA ASP A 128 6.24 -9.63 6.92
C ASP A 128 6.46 -9.98 8.38
N HIS A 129 7.09 -9.08 9.15
CA HIS A 129 7.23 -9.24 10.60
C HIS A 129 5.88 -9.09 11.31
N ALA A 130 5.07 -8.11 10.91
CA ALA A 130 3.75 -7.85 11.48
C ALA A 130 2.75 -9.00 11.28
N ARG A 131 2.99 -9.93 10.34
CA ARG A 131 2.16 -11.14 10.18
C ARG A 131 2.44 -12.24 11.20
N VAL A 132 3.53 -12.14 11.96
CA VAL A 132 3.97 -13.18 12.91
C VAL A 132 3.66 -12.80 14.36
N VAL A 133 3.42 -11.50 14.62
CA VAL A 133 3.18 -10.92 15.95
C VAL A 133 1.68 -10.80 16.23
#